data_AF-A0A965QQV9-F1
#
_entry.id   AF-A0A965QQV9-F1
#
_cell.length_a   1.000
_cell.length_b   1.000
_cell.length_c   1.000
_cell.angle_alpha   90.00
_cell.angle_beta   90.00
_cell.angle_gamma   90.00
#
_symmetry.space_group_name_H-M   'P 1'
#
loop_
_entity.id
_entity.type
_entity.pdbx_description
1 polymer ?
#
loop_
_entity_poly.entity_id
_entity_poly.type
_entity_poly.pdbx_seq_one_letter_code
_entity_poly.pdbx_strand_id
1 'polypeptide(L)'
;MKNPIYLQGRRKYDGGITDPIPVQKAYEMGAREIVIIRTYEQTFIRKTKLENYIAAFATRSYPQLAKALKENTTTYNSALEFIDNPPDDCKIIQICPPQRLSTKRATTNVNTMKADYQIGISCGKKFLEKEL
;
A
#
# COMPACT_ATOMS: atom_id res chain seq x y z
N MET A 1 -1.97 2.69 -17.96
CA MET A 1 -1.72 3.58 -16.80
C MET A 1 -2.70 4.75 -16.94
N LYS A 2 -3.37 5.22 -15.87
CA LYS A 2 -4.18 6.45 -15.99
C LYS A 2 -3.27 7.62 -16.41
N ASN A 3 -3.84 8.59 -17.11
CA ASN A 3 -3.12 9.81 -17.50
C ASN A 3 -2.59 10.53 -16.23
N PRO A 4 -1.38 11.11 -16.28
CA PRO A 4 -0.89 11.91 -15.17
C PRO A 4 -1.80 13.12 -14.96
N ILE A 5 -1.89 13.58 -13.71
CA ILE A 5 -2.44 14.91 -13.41
C ILE A 5 -1.31 15.93 -13.40
N TYR A 6 -1.61 17.16 -13.83
CA TYR A 6 -0.65 18.27 -13.75
C TYR A 6 -0.98 19.10 -12.51
N LEU A 7 -0.02 19.20 -11.59
CA LEU A 7 -0.10 20.03 -10.41
C LEU A 7 1.17 20.88 -10.33
N GLN A 8 1.00 22.20 -10.23
CA GLN A 8 2.12 23.16 -10.17
C GLN A 8 3.15 22.95 -11.30
N GLY A 9 2.66 22.75 -12.53
CA GLY A 9 3.51 22.53 -13.71
C GLY A 9 4.24 21.18 -13.75
N ARG A 10 4.00 20.27 -12.78
CA ARG A 10 4.63 18.95 -12.73
C ARG A 10 3.61 17.83 -12.92
N ARG A 11 4.01 16.80 -13.66
CA ARG A 11 3.24 15.55 -13.78
C ARG A 11 3.28 14.79 -12.47
N LYS A 12 2.12 14.31 -12.03
CA LYS A 12 1.95 13.50 -10.83
C LYS A 12 1.22 12.21 -11.19
N TYR A 13 1.66 11.12 -10.57
CA TYR A 13 1.05 9.81 -10.62
C TYR A 13 0.63 9.40 -9.21
N ASP A 14 -0.14 8.32 -9.12
CA ASP A 14 -0.53 7.71 -7.85
C ASP A 14 0.70 7.34 -7.00
N GLY A 15 0.68 7.72 -5.72
CA GLY A 15 1.76 7.44 -4.76
C GLY A 15 1.99 5.95 -4.52
N GLY A 16 0.98 5.09 -4.76
CA GLY A 16 1.11 3.64 -4.65
C GLY A 16 2.06 2.99 -5.65
N ILE A 17 2.61 3.77 -6.60
CA ILE A 17 3.71 3.35 -7.47
C ILE A 17 5.06 3.49 -6.75
N THR A 18 5.24 4.57 -6.01
CA THR A 18 6.53 4.94 -5.39
C THR A 18 6.63 4.56 -3.93
N ASP A 19 5.54 4.67 -3.17
CA ASP A 19 5.50 4.40 -1.73
C ASP A 19 4.12 3.87 -1.32
N PRO A 20 3.88 2.54 -1.47
CA PRO A 20 2.56 1.94 -1.26
C PRO A 20 2.12 1.89 0.21
N ILE A 21 3.07 1.89 1.15
CA ILE A 21 2.83 1.89 2.59
C ILE A 21 3.82 2.90 3.21
N PRO A 22 3.46 4.20 3.31
CA PRO A 22 4.37 5.27 3.71
C PRO A 22 4.63 5.32 5.22
N VAL A 23 4.89 4.16 5.83
CA VAL A 23 5.10 4.00 7.28
C VAL A 23 6.37 4.71 7.75
N GLN A 24 7.47 4.57 7.02
CA GLN A 24 8.71 5.28 7.29
C GLN A 24 8.49 6.79 7.23
N LYS A 25 7.69 7.25 6.24
CA LYS A 25 7.43 8.67 6.10
C LYS A 25 6.62 9.24 7.27
N ALA A 26 5.62 8.50 7.75
CA ALA A 26 4.87 8.89 8.94
C ALA A 26 5.78 8.99 10.18
N TYR A 27 6.70 8.04 10.35
CA TYR A 27 7.69 8.07 11.44
C TYR A 27 8.63 9.28 11.35
N GLU A 28 9.17 9.57 10.14
CA GLU A 28 9.99 10.77 9.88
C GLU A 28 9.26 12.07 10.19
N MET A 29 7.93 12.09 10.02
CA MET A 29 7.08 13.23 10.35
C MET A 29 6.80 13.37 11.85
N GLY A 30 7.36 12.50 12.69
CA GLY A 30 7.25 12.55 14.14
C GLY A 30 6.23 11.59 14.74
N ALA A 31 5.56 10.75 13.94
CA ALA A 31 4.67 9.73 14.49
C ALA A 31 5.47 8.68 15.28
N ARG A 32 4.97 8.32 16.46
CA ARG A 32 5.54 7.28 17.33
C ARG A 32 4.55 6.16 17.65
N GLU A 33 3.28 6.39 17.37
CA GLU A 33 2.26 5.35 17.32
C GLU A 33 1.59 5.44 15.95
N ILE A 34 1.68 4.36 15.17
CA ILE A 34 1.21 4.32 13.78
C ILE A 34 0.26 3.16 13.60
N VAL A 35 -1.01 3.47 13.29
CA VAL A 35 -2.02 2.48 12.90
C VAL A 35 -2.04 2.37 11.38
N ILE A 36 -1.78 1.18 10.87
CA ILE A 36 -1.71 0.88 9.44
C ILE A 36 -2.92 0.05 9.04
N ILE A 37 -3.72 0.57 8.11
CA ILE A 37 -4.86 -0.17 7.52
C ILE A 37 -4.40 -0.76 6.18
N ARG A 38 -4.39 -2.10 6.09
CA ARG A 38 -3.94 -2.84 4.90
C ARG A 38 -5.11 -3.52 4.20
N THR A 39 -5.04 -3.64 2.87
CA THR A 39 -6.00 -4.41 2.06
C THR A 39 -5.51 -5.84 1.75
N TYR A 40 -4.38 -6.23 2.33
CA TYR A 40 -3.78 -7.56 2.24
C TYR A 40 -3.62 -8.12 3.65
N GLU A 41 -3.65 -9.44 3.77
CA GLU A 41 -3.33 -10.16 4.99
C GLU A 41 -1.96 -9.73 5.56
N GLN A 42 -1.79 -9.84 6.88
CA GLN A 42 -0.57 -9.38 7.57
C GLN A 42 0.68 -10.10 7.04
N THR A 43 0.57 -11.39 6.75
CA THR A 43 1.63 -12.26 6.23
C THR A 43 1.95 -12.04 4.75
N PHE A 44 1.25 -11.13 4.06
CA PHE A 44 1.47 -10.89 2.64
C PHE A 44 2.85 -10.30 2.37
N ILE A 45 3.58 -10.92 1.43
CA ILE A 45 4.84 -10.43 0.87
C ILE A 45 4.63 -10.09 -0.61
N ARG A 46 5.18 -8.96 -1.06
CA ARG A 46 5.10 -8.54 -2.46
C ARG A 46 6.06 -9.37 -3.31
N LYS A 47 5.53 -10.05 -4.33
CA LYS A 47 6.32 -10.68 -5.38
C LYS A 47 6.48 -9.74 -6.57
N THR A 48 7.65 -9.78 -7.20
CA THR A 48 7.91 -9.05 -8.44
C THR A 48 6.99 -9.54 -9.55
N LYS A 49 6.30 -8.60 -10.19
CA LYS A 49 5.37 -8.90 -11.29
C LYS A 49 6.00 -8.56 -12.62
N LEU A 50 5.81 -9.46 -13.60
CA LEU A 50 6.20 -9.21 -14.99
C LEU A 50 5.53 -7.94 -15.56
N GLU A 51 4.29 -7.65 -15.14
CA GLU A 51 3.56 -6.43 -15.46
C GLU A 51 4.32 -5.14 -15.13
N ASN A 52 5.08 -5.12 -14.02
CA ASN A 52 5.86 -3.95 -13.64
C ASN A 52 7.02 -3.71 -14.61
N TYR A 53 7.66 -4.78 -15.09
CA TYR A 53 8.71 -4.68 -16.10
C TYR A 53 8.17 -4.24 -17.46
N ILE A 54 7.03 -4.79 -17.88
CA ILE A 54 6.36 -4.38 -19.12
C ILE A 54 5.95 -2.91 -19.03
N ALA A 55 5.38 -2.48 -17.90
CA ALA A 55 5.02 -1.08 -17.67
C ALA A 55 6.27 -0.16 -17.64
N ALA A 56 7.37 -0.60 -17.03
CA ALA A 56 8.63 0.16 -17.02
C ALA A 56 9.21 0.32 -18.43
N PHE A 57 9.11 -0.72 -19.27
CA PHE A 57 9.54 -0.65 -20.67
C PHE A 57 8.66 0.30 -21.49
N ALA A 58 7.34 0.20 -21.36
CA ALA A 58 6.38 1.09 -22.03
C ALA A 58 6.51 2.55 -21.59
N THR A 59 7.01 2.79 -20.37
CA THR A 59 7.23 4.13 -19.81
C THR A 59 8.68 4.60 -19.89
N ARG A 60 9.53 4.02 -20.76
CA ARG A 60 10.96 4.38 -20.84
C ARG A 60 11.21 5.86 -21.11
N SER A 61 10.30 6.55 -21.80
CA SER A 61 10.35 7.99 -22.04
C SER A 61 10.22 8.83 -20.75
N TYR A 62 9.89 8.18 -19.63
CA TYR A 62 9.77 8.74 -18.29
C TYR A 62 10.66 7.95 -17.30
N PRO A 63 11.97 8.22 -17.27
CA PRO A 63 12.95 7.38 -16.57
C PRO A 63 12.68 7.22 -15.07
N GLN A 64 12.21 8.28 -14.39
CA GLN A 64 11.86 8.22 -12.97
C GLN A 64 10.66 7.30 -12.69
N LEU A 65 9.67 7.31 -13.59
CA LEU A 65 8.50 6.44 -13.48
C LEU A 65 8.87 4.98 -13.75
N ALA A 66 9.67 4.74 -14.79
CA ALA A 66 10.17 3.41 -15.10
C ALA A 66 11.01 2.84 -13.95
N LYS A 67 11.85 3.67 -13.31
CA LYS A 67 12.61 3.29 -12.12
C LYS A 67 11.68 2.92 -10.95
N ALA A 68 10.72 3.78 -10.61
CA ALA A 68 9.76 3.51 -9.54
C ALA A 68 8.96 2.21 -9.77
N LEU A 69 8.59 1.91 -11.00
CA LEU A 69 7.90 0.65 -11.34
C LEU A 69 8.79 -0.58 -11.11
N LYS A 70 10.08 -0.49 -11.44
CA LYS A 70 11.06 -1.58 -11.18
C LYS A 70 11.30 -1.76 -9.68
N GLU A 71 11.41 -0.67 -8.94
CA GLU A 71 11.70 -0.67 -7.50
C GLU A 71 10.47 -0.95 -6.63
N ASN A 72 9.24 -0.88 -7.17
CA ASN A 72 7.98 -1.00 -6.41
C ASN A 72 7.93 -2.21 -5.47
N THR A 73 8.43 -3.37 -5.90
CA THR A 73 8.45 -4.56 -5.03
C THR A 73 9.41 -4.37 -3.87
N THR A 74 10.62 -3.89 -4.14
CA THR A 74 11.63 -3.58 -3.12
C THR A 74 11.08 -2.56 -2.13
N THR A 75 10.51 -1.45 -2.62
CA THR A 75 9.94 -0.41 -1.75
C THR A 75 8.82 -0.94 -0.88
N TYR A 76 7.90 -1.75 -1.42
CA TYR A 76 6.84 -2.35 -0.62
C TYR A 76 7.42 -3.26 0.48
N ASN A 77 8.39 -4.11 0.14
CA ASN A 77 8.95 -5.06 1.11
C ASN A 77 9.83 -4.37 2.15
N SER A 78 10.53 -3.28 1.82
CA SER A 78 11.23 -2.45 2.82
C SER A 78 10.27 -1.79 3.80
N ALA A 79 9.06 -1.42 3.35
CA ALA A 79 8.03 -0.94 4.28
C ALA A 79 7.54 -2.07 5.21
N LEU A 80 7.40 -3.31 4.71
CA LEU A 80 7.09 -4.47 5.58
C LEU A 80 8.22 -4.73 6.59
N GLU A 81 9.48 -4.64 6.18
CA GLU A 81 10.63 -4.82 7.05
C GLU A 81 10.65 -3.80 8.19
N PHE A 82 10.35 -2.53 7.90
CA PHE A 82 10.20 -1.48 8.91
C PHE A 82 9.03 -1.74 9.86
N ILE A 83 7.92 -2.28 9.33
CA ILE A 83 6.74 -2.63 10.15
C ILE A 83 7.06 -3.77 11.11
N ASP A 84 7.83 -4.76 10.66
CA ASP A 84 8.20 -5.93 11.46
C ASP A 84 9.34 -5.60 12.44
N ASN A 85 10.17 -4.60 12.13
CA ASN A 85 11.31 -4.15 12.95
C ASN A 85 11.32 -2.62 13.08
N PRO A 86 10.33 -2.02 13.75
CA PRO A 86 10.29 -0.58 13.94
C PRO A 86 11.38 -0.14 14.93
N PRO A 87 11.79 1.14 14.91
CA PRO A 87 12.60 1.72 15.96
C PRO A 87 11.97 1.53 17.35
N ASP A 88 12.78 1.44 18.40
CA ASP A 88 12.31 1.19 19.78
C ASP A 88 11.30 2.24 20.29
N ASP A 89 11.36 3.47 19.75
CA ASP A 89 10.44 4.55 20.09
C ASP A 89 9.14 4.52 19.27
N CYS A 90 8.94 3.53 18.40
CA CYS A 90 7.83 3.46 17.47
C CYS A 90 6.95 2.21 17.69
N LYS A 91 5.71 2.43 18.09
CA LYS A 91 4.66 1.41 18.17
C LYS A 91 3.93 1.33 16.82
N ILE A 92 3.96 0.16 16.18
CA ILE A 92 3.20 -0.12 14.96
C ILE A 92 2.02 -1.04 15.27
N ILE A 93 0.83 -0.66 14.81
CA ILE A 93 -0.39 -1.46 14.89
C ILE A 93 -0.88 -1.72 13.47
N GLN A 94 -1.21 -2.97 13.15
CA GLN A 94 -1.73 -3.34 11.83
C GLN A 94 -3.18 -3.80 11.90
N ILE A 95 -4.04 -3.19 11.10
CA ILE A 95 -5.41 -3.64 10.85
C ILE A 95 -5.43 -4.26 9.45
N CYS A 96 -5.41 -5.58 9.41
CA CYS A 96 -5.39 -6.37 8.18
C CYS A 96 -6.67 -7.21 8.05
N PRO A 97 -7.14 -7.50 6.83
CA PRO A 97 -8.12 -8.57 6.64
C PRO A 97 -7.48 -9.93 6.99
N PRO A 98 -8.27 -10.92 7.45
CA PRO A 98 -7.75 -12.25 7.79
C PRO A 98 -7.25 -13.03 6.56
N GLN A 99 -7.71 -12.64 5.37
CA GLN A 99 -7.32 -13.20 4.10
C GLN A 99 -7.40 -12.14 3.01
N ARG A 100 -6.81 -12.40 1.85
CA ARG A 100 -6.84 -11.50 0.72
C ARG A 100 -8.27 -11.15 0.30
N LEU A 101 -8.54 -9.84 0.15
CA LEU A 101 -9.82 -9.34 -0.34
C LEU A 101 -10.11 -9.83 -1.77
N SER A 102 -11.40 -10.02 -2.08
CA SER A 102 -11.84 -10.53 -3.39
C SER A 102 -11.76 -9.47 -4.49
N THR A 103 -11.90 -8.21 -4.11
CA THR A 103 -11.90 -7.05 -5.00
C THR A 103 -10.53 -6.85 -5.66
N LYS A 104 -10.55 -6.68 -6.97
CA LYS A 104 -9.41 -6.31 -7.82
C LYS A 104 -9.61 -4.90 -8.35
N ARG A 105 -8.57 -4.35 -8.97
CA ARG A 105 -8.58 -2.99 -9.54
C ARG A 105 -9.76 -2.70 -10.49
N ALA A 106 -10.22 -3.70 -11.24
CA ALA A 106 -11.31 -3.57 -12.22
C ALA A 106 -12.64 -4.18 -11.75
N THR A 107 -12.76 -4.55 -10.47
CA THR A 107 -14.01 -5.09 -9.93
C THR A 107 -15.08 -3.99 -9.88
N THR A 108 -16.24 -4.27 -10.48
CA THR A 108 -17.42 -3.39 -10.48
C THR A 108 -18.64 -4.04 -9.82
N ASN A 109 -18.55 -5.32 -9.47
CA ASN A 109 -19.64 -6.03 -8.80
C ASN A 109 -19.83 -5.49 -7.37
N VAL A 110 -20.95 -4.81 -7.15
CA VAL A 110 -21.29 -4.14 -5.88
C VAL A 110 -21.36 -5.13 -4.72
N ASN A 111 -21.85 -6.36 -4.94
CA ASN A 111 -21.95 -7.35 -3.87
C ASN A 111 -20.56 -7.80 -3.41
N THR A 112 -19.62 -8.01 -4.34
CA THR A 112 -18.22 -8.31 -4.01
C THR A 112 -17.58 -7.16 -3.23
N MET A 113 -17.77 -5.91 -3.66
CA MET A 113 -17.23 -4.75 -2.96
C MET A 113 -17.82 -4.59 -1.55
N LYS A 114 -19.14 -4.79 -1.40
CA LYS A 114 -19.82 -4.74 -0.09
C LYS A 114 -19.32 -5.85 0.84
N ALA A 115 -19.07 -7.05 0.33
CA ALA A 115 -18.53 -8.15 1.13
C ALA A 115 -17.15 -7.79 1.71
N ASP A 116 -16.23 -7.28 0.89
CA ASP A 116 -14.90 -6.84 1.36
C ASP A 116 -14.99 -5.63 2.31
N TYR A 117 -15.93 -4.71 2.07
CA TYR A 117 -16.20 -3.60 2.99
C TYR A 117 -16.60 -4.10 4.39
N GLN A 118 -17.47 -5.10 4.48
CA GLN A 118 -17.88 -5.68 5.78
C GLN A 118 -16.72 -6.38 6.50
N ILE A 119 -15.78 -6.98 5.75
CA ILE A 119 -14.53 -7.49 6.33
C ILE A 119 -13.74 -6.34 7.00
N GLY A 120 -13.57 -5.23 6.29
CA GLY A 120 -12.88 -4.05 6.84
C GLY A 120 -13.55 -3.49 8.10
N ILE A 121 -14.87 -3.34 8.09
CA ILE A 121 -15.65 -2.92 9.26
C ILE A 121 -15.45 -3.87 10.44
N SER A 122 -15.48 -5.18 10.18
CA SER A 122 -15.29 -6.19 11.22
C SER A 122 -13.88 -6.14 11.82
N CYS A 123 -12.85 -5.96 11.00
CA CYS A 123 -11.47 -5.78 11.48
C CYS A 123 -11.32 -4.51 12.33
N GLY A 124 -11.92 -3.40 11.91
CA GLY A 124 -11.90 -2.14 12.67
C GLY A 124 -12.61 -2.27 14.03
N LYS A 125 -13.79 -2.90 14.08
CA LYS A 125 -14.51 -3.15 15.33
C LYS A 125 -13.69 -3.99 16.31
N LYS A 126 -13.12 -5.10 15.83
CA LYS A 126 -12.26 -5.97 16.64
C LYS A 126 -11.02 -5.26 17.19
N PHE A 127 -10.51 -4.25 16.48
CA PHE A 127 -9.41 -3.43 16.97
C PHE A 127 -9.88 -2.53 18.12
N LEU A 128 -11.00 -1.83 17.95
CA LEU A 128 -11.56 -0.94 18.98
C LEU A 128 -11.95 -1.70 20.27
N GLU A 129 -12.45 -2.93 20.15
CA GLU A 129 -12.78 -3.79 21.31
C GLU A 129 -11.56 -4.25 22.12
N LYS A 130 -10.34 -4.17 21.56
CA LYS A 130 -9.09 -4.58 22.24
C LYS A 130 -8.34 -3.43 22.89
N GLU A 131 -8.55 -2.21 22.41
CA GLU A 131 -7.90 -0.98 22.91
C GLU A 131 -8.76 -0.23 23.93
N LEU A 132 -10.03 -0.64 24.10
CA LEU A 132 -10.95 -0.23 25.18
C LEU A 132 -10.99 -1.29 26.27
#